data_AF-A0A7W0ZDG3-F1
#
_entry.id   AF-A0A7W0ZDG3-F1
#
_cell.length_a   1.000
_cell.length_b   1.000
_cell.length_c   1.000
_cell.angle_alpha   90.00
_cell.angle_beta   90.00
_cell.angle_gamma   90.00
#
_symmetry.space_group_name_H-M   'P 1'
#
loop_
_entity.id
_entity.type
_entity.pdbx_description
1 polymer ?
#
loop_
_entity_poly.entity_id
_entity_poly.type
_entity_poly.pdbx_seq_one_letter_code
_entity_poly.pdbx_strand_id
1 'polypeptide(L)'
;MKKLLSQKRAAYALGRVQGAGIDHEYARLCRDLPAMLLQNGLGQSLAFLLSKRGEDQGDEKAAGRLYKDLSGWLIGERRLYAGGDLIGAVVNGDRRDYMAAHEEALELSGWLKRFADALMGREEQP
;
A
#
# COMPACT_ATOMS: atom_id res chain seq x y z
N MET A 1 -17.08 -21.16 4.00
CA MET A 1 -17.14 -20.07 5.00
C MET A 1 -16.62 -18.78 4.37
N LYS A 2 -17.34 -17.65 4.48
CA LYS A 2 -16.90 -16.35 3.94
C LYS A 2 -15.88 -15.73 4.92
N LYS A 3 -14.66 -15.42 4.46
CA LYS A 3 -13.63 -14.77 5.29
C LYS A 3 -14.06 -13.36 5.71
N LEU A 4 -13.71 -12.96 6.93
CA LEU A 4 -13.88 -11.58 7.41
C LEU A 4 -12.98 -10.63 6.62
N LEU A 5 -13.35 -9.36 6.54
CA LEU A 5 -12.54 -8.37 5.82
C LEU A 5 -11.15 -8.20 6.43
N SER A 6 -11.04 -8.21 7.76
CA SER A 6 -9.75 -8.20 8.48
C SER A 6 -8.87 -9.40 8.12
N GLN A 7 -9.45 -10.60 7.99
CA GLN A 7 -8.73 -11.80 7.53
C GLN A 7 -8.23 -11.65 6.08
N LYS A 8 -9.01 -11.00 5.21
CA LYS A 8 -8.58 -10.72 3.83
C LYS A 8 -7.43 -9.71 3.78
N ARG A 9 -7.51 -8.62 4.56
CA ARG A 9 -6.43 -7.62 4.69
C ARG A 9 -5.13 -8.28 5.15
N ALA A 10 -5.21 -9.08 6.23
CA ALA A 10 -4.07 -9.79 6.76
C ALA A 10 -3.47 -10.76 5.74
N ALA A 11 -4.30 -11.57 5.07
CA ALA A 11 -3.83 -12.51 4.05
C ALA A 11 -3.17 -11.81 2.85
N TYR A 12 -3.77 -10.71 2.38
CA TYR A 12 -3.21 -9.93 1.28
C TYR A 12 -1.86 -9.31 1.67
N ALA A 13 -1.82 -8.59 2.80
CA ALA A 13 -0.61 -7.95 3.30
C ALA A 13 0.52 -8.96 3.55
N LEU A 14 0.21 -10.11 4.17
CA LEU A 14 1.19 -11.19 4.38
C LEU A 14 1.79 -11.67 3.05
N GLY A 15 0.95 -11.93 2.06
CA GLY A 15 1.40 -12.37 0.73
C GLY A 15 2.26 -11.32 0.01
N ARG A 16 1.93 -10.03 0.15
CA ARG A 16 2.74 -8.93 -0.41
C ARG A 16 4.11 -8.84 0.25
N VAL A 17 4.15 -8.83 1.58
CA VAL A 17 5.40 -8.77 2.36
C VAL A 17 6.27 -9.99 2.07
N GLN A 18 5.74 -11.20 2.11
CA GLN A 18 6.52 -12.41 1.78
C GLN A 18 7.04 -12.38 0.34
N GLY A 19 6.24 -11.92 -0.62
CA GLY A 19 6.63 -11.81 -2.03
C GLY A 19 7.65 -10.71 -2.32
N ALA A 20 7.89 -9.79 -1.39
CA ALA A 20 8.95 -8.77 -1.51
C ALA A 20 10.33 -9.30 -1.06
N GLY A 21 10.39 -10.42 -0.33
CA GLY A 21 11.66 -10.96 0.18
C GLY A 21 12.30 -10.07 1.26
N ILE A 22 13.63 -10.08 1.36
CA ILE A 22 14.35 -9.17 2.26
C ILE A 22 14.64 -7.88 1.49
N ASP A 23 13.70 -6.94 1.54
CA ASP A 23 13.81 -5.59 0.96
C ASP A 23 13.63 -4.55 2.08
N HIS A 24 14.74 -3.98 2.53
CA HIS A 24 14.77 -3.03 3.66
C HIS A 24 14.05 -1.72 3.34
N GLU A 25 14.10 -1.26 2.09
CA GLU A 25 13.41 -0.04 1.67
C GLU A 25 11.90 -0.28 1.60
N TYR A 26 11.45 -1.43 1.09
CA TYR A 26 10.04 -1.80 1.12
C TYR A 26 9.53 -1.92 2.57
N ALA A 27 10.30 -2.54 3.46
CA ALA A 27 9.98 -2.62 4.87
C ALA A 27 9.86 -1.23 5.52
N ARG A 28 10.79 -0.32 5.20
CA ARG A 28 10.75 1.08 5.64
C ARG A 28 9.49 1.78 5.14
N LEU A 29 9.20 1.70 3.85
CA LEU A 29 8.00 2.33 3.27
C LEU A 29 6.71 1.77 3.87
N CYS A 30 6.64 0.46 4.14
CA CYS A 30 5.50 -0.14 4.85
C CYS A 30 5.32 0.42 6.27
N ARG A 31 6.42 0.70 6.98
CA ARG A 31 6.38 1.31 8.32
C ARG A 31 5.93 2.77 8.29
N ASP A 32 6.34 3.51 7.26
CA ASP A 32 6.05 4.94 7.09
C ASP A 32 4.63 5.19 6.54
N LEU A 33 4.11 4.26 5.73
CA LEU A 33 2.83 4.42 5.01
C LEU A 33 1.63 4.81 5.89
N PRO A 34 1.37 4.21 7.08
CA PRO A 34 0.25 4.65 7.91
C PRO A 34 0.36 6.11 8.33
N ALA A 35 1.56 6.59 8.68
CA ALA A 35 1.78 7.97 9.07
C ALA A 35 1.62 8.91 7.87
N MET A 36 2.16 8.54 6.71
CA MET A 36 1.99 9.31 5.47
C MET A 36 0.51 9.47 5.11
N LEU A 37 -0.26 8.40 5.17
CA LEU A 37 -1.69 8.44 4.89
C LEU A 37 -2.42 9.36 5.88
N LEU A 38 -2.17 9.23 7.18
CA LEU A 38 -2.82 10.08 8.20
C LEU A 38 -2.48 11.57 8.06
N GLN A 39 -1.22 11.90 7.72
CA GLN A 39 -0.75 13.28 7.69
C GLN A 39 -1.06 13.99 6.37
N ASN A 40 -0.89 13.28 5.25
CA ASN A 40 -0.90 13.87 3.91
C ASN A 40 -2.11 13.41 3.07
N GLY A 41 -2.87 12.44 3.55
CA GLY A 41 -3.98 11.84 2.81
C GLY A 41 -3.54 10.84 1.74
N LEU A 42 -4.53 10.24 1.08
CA LEU A 42 -4.30 9.18 0.09
C LEU A 42 -3.59 9.71 -1.16
N GLY A 43 -4.07 10.82 -1.73
CA GLY A 43 -3.55 11.36 -2.99
C GLY A 43 -2.06 11.72 -2.93
N GLN A 44 -1.63 12.48 -1.91
CA GLN A 44 -0.22 12.87 -1.75
C GLN A 44 0.67 11.67 -1.44
N SER A 45 0.20 10.70 -0.65
CA SER A 45 0.94 9.48 -0.36
C SER A 45 1.20 8.67 -1.63
N LEU A 46 0.19 8.54 -2.51
CA LEU A 46 0.33 7.88 -3.80
C LEU A 46 1.27 8.65 -4.75
N ALA A 47 1.16 9.97 -4.81
CA ALA A 47 2.07 10.81 -5.61
C ALA A 47 3.53 10.67 -5.15
N PHE A 48 3.78 10.56 -3.84
CA PHE A 48 5.11 10.29 -3.31
C PHE A 48 5.65 8.93 -3.76
N LEU A 49 4.84 7.87 -3.69
CA LEU A 49 5.28 6.54 -4.14
C LEU A 49 5.59 6.54 -5.64
N LEU A 50 4.80 7.25 -6.45
CA LEU A 50 5.06 7.42 -7.87
C LEU A 50 6.34 8.20 -8.15
N SER A 51 6.65 9.26 -7.39
CA SER A 51 7.90 10.01 -7.59
C SER A 51 9.15 9.19 -7.24
N LYS A 52 9.04 8.24 -6.30
CA LYS A 52 10.11 7.31 -5.92
C LYS A 52 10.22 6.09 -6.83
N ARG A 53 9.18 5.77 -7.59
CA ARG A 53 9.15 4.69 -8.58
C ARG A 53 10.27 4.83 -9.63
N GLY A 54 10.49 6.06 -10.14
CA GLY A 54 11.46 6.33 -11.22
C GLY A 54 11.15 5.60 -12.54
N GLU A 55 11.91 5.89 -13.60
CA GLU A 55 11.63 5.36 -14.95
C GLU A 55 12.25 3.97 -15.22
N ASP A 56 13.47 3.69 -14.73
CA ASP A 56 14.25 2.52 -15.18
C ASP A 56 13.94 1.17 -14.48
N GLN A 57 13.34 1.18 -13.28
CA GLN A 57 13.05 -0.04 -12.50
C GLN A 57 11.66 0.01 -11.85
N GLY A 58 10.73 0.69 -12.51
CA GLY A 58 9.51 1.25 -11.92
C GLY A 58 8.83 0.35 -10.86
N ASP A 59 8.29 -0.80 -11.27
CA ASP A 59 7.53 -1.69 -10.36
C ASP A 59 8.39 -2.63 -9.51
N GLU A 60 9.67 -2.76 -9.83
CA GLU A 60 10.59 -3.63 -9.09
C GLU A 60 11.16 -2.93 -7.86
N LYS A 61 11.27 -1.60 -7.91
CA LYS A 61 11.63 -0.78 -6.75
C LYS A 61 10.56 -0.85 -5.66
N ALA A 62 11.02 -0.79 -4.41
CA ALA A 62 10.19 -0.80 -3.20
C ALA A 62 8.96 0.13 -3.27
N ALA A 63 9.13 1.37 -3.73
CA ALA A 63 8.03 2.33 -3.84
C ALA A 63 7.00 1.95 -4.93
N GLY A 64 7.47 1.47 -6.08
CA GLY A 64 6.59 0.98 -7.14
C GLY A 64 5.83 -0.27 -6.73
N ARG A 65 6.50 -1.19 -6.03
CA ARG A 65 5.88 -2.38 -5.44
C ARG A 65 4.78 -2.00 -4.46
N LEU A 66 5.05 -1.09 -3.52
CA LEU A 66 4.06 -0.64 -2.54
C LEU A 66 2.87 0.09 -3.19
N TYR A 67 3.12 0.90 -4.23
CA TYR A 67 2.05 1.51 -5.03
C TYR A 67 1.18 0.45 -5.70
N LYS A 68 1.80 -0.57 -6.30
CA LYS A 68 1.10 -1.69 -6.92
C LYS A 68 0.31 -2.51 -5.92
N ASP A 69 0.81 -2.69 -4.70
CA ASP A 69 0.10 -3.40 -3.64
C ASP A 69 -1.16 -2.64 -3.21
N LEU A 70 -1.08 -1.32 -3.08
CA LEU A 70 -2.24 -0.46 -2.83
C LEU A 70 -3.24 -0.50 -4.00
N SER A 71 -2.77 -0.40 -5.24
CA SER A 71 -3.61 -0.48 -6.43
C SER A 71 -4.33 -1.83 -6.53
N GLY A 72 -3.60 -2.94 -6.36
CA GLY A 72 -4.17 -4.28 -6.37
C GLY A 72 -5.22 -4.50 -5.28
N TRP A 73 -5.04 -3.89 -4.10
CA TRP A 73 -6.01 -3.97 -3.03
C TRP A 73 -7.25 -3.12 -3.31
N LEU A 74 -7.08 -1.82 -3.55
CA LEU A 74 -8.18 -0.86 -3.65
C LEU A 74 -9.01 -1.08 -4.92
N ILE A 75 -8.36 -1.38 -6.04
CA ILE A 75 -9.02 -1.62 -7.33
C ILE A 75 -9.37 -3.09 -7.50
N GLY A 76 -8.40 -4.00 -7.31
CA GLY A 76 -8.59 -5.42 -7.62
C GLY A 76 -9.49 -6.13 -6.61
N GLU A 77 -9.06 -6.17 -5.35
CA GLU A 77 -9.72 -6.95 -4.29
C GLU A 77 -10.95 -6.25 -3.72
N ARG A 78 -10.85 -4.93 -3.48
CA ARG A 78 -11.90 -4.13 -2.85
C ARG A 78 -12.84 -3.49 -3.86
N ARG A 79 -12.40 -3.29 -5.11
CA ARG A 79 -13.20 -2.71 -6.20
C ARG A 79 -13.84 -1.38 -5.80
N LEU A 80 -13.09 -0.56 -5.06
CA LEU A 80 -13.51 0.79 -4.68
C LEU A 80 -13.44 1.77 -5.86
N TYR A 81 -12.68 1.41 -6.89
CA TYR A 81 -12.67 2.07 -8.19
C TYR A 81 -12.86 1.04 -9.30
N ALA A 82 -13.38 1.47 -10.44
CA ALA A 82 -13.77 0.60 -11.55
C ALA A 82 -12.59 -0.06 -12.30
N GLY A 83 -11.34 0.37 -12.06
CA GLY A 83 -10.17 -0.10 -12.80
C GLY A 83 -9.17 1.02 -13.09
N GLY A 84 -8.12 0.67 -13.83
CA GLY A 84 -7.14 1.63 -14.33
C GLY A 84 -6.02 1.96 -13.34
N ASP A 85 -5.43 3.13 -13.55
CA ASP A 85 -4.38 3.65 -12.67
C ASP A 85 -4.97 4.25 -11.38
N LEU A 86 -4.39 3.89 -10.23
CA LEU A 86 -4.93 4.25 -8.93
C LEU A 86 -4.89 5.75 -8.67
N ILE A 87 -3.80 6.46 -8.99
CA ILE A 87 -3.76 7.91 -8.77
C ILE A 87 -4.78 8.62 -9.67
N GLY A 88 -4.93 8.19 -10.92
CA GLY A 88 -5.96 8.69 -11.82
C GLY A 88 -7.37 8.47 -11.26
N ALA A 89 -7.65 7.29 -10.72
CA ALA A 89 -8.95 6.97 -10.12
C ALA A 89 -9.23 7.82 -8.85
N VAL A 90 -8.21 8.04 -8.02
CA VAL A 90 -8.33 8.84 -6.79
C VAL A 90 -8.54 10.32 -7.09
N VAL A 91 -7.85 10.87 -8.09
CA VAL A 91 -7.95 12.30 -8.47
C VAL A 91 -9.28 12.63 -9.15
N ASN A 92 -9.80 11.70 -9.95
CA ASN A 92 -11.04 11.92 -10.71
C ASN A 92 -12.29 11.34 -10.02
N GLY A 93 -12.11 10.59 -8.93
CA GLY A 93 -13.18 9.97 -8.18
C GLY A 93 -14.00 10.96 -7.36
N ASP A 94 -15.19 10.53 -6.92
CA ASP A 94 -16.01 11.34 -6.03
C ASP A 94 -15.53 11.29 -4.58
N ARG A 95 -16.05 12.20 -3.74
CA ARG A 95 -15.69 12.30 -2.33
C ARG A 95 -15.97 11.00 -1.55
N ARG A 96 -17.04 10.29 -1.87
CA ARG A 96 -17.44 9.07 -1.13
C ARG A 96 -16.42 7.96 -1.39
N ASP A 97 -16.08 7.75 -2.65
CA ASP A 97 -15.15 6.71 -3.06
C ASP A 97 -13.73 7.05 -2.58
N TYR A 98 -13.33 8.33 -2.59
CA TYR A 98 -12.09 8.80 -1.97
C TYR A 98 -12.00 8.46 -0.48
N MET A 99 -13.04 8.78 0.30
CA MET A 99 -13.05 8.52 1.74
C MET A 99 -12.99 7.02 2.04
N ALA A 100 -13.79 6.22 1.32
CA ALA A 100 -13.77 4.76 1.46
C ALA A 100 -12.39 4.16 1.11
N ALA A 101 -11.75 4.65 0.05
CA ALA A 101 -10.41 4.22 -0.35
C ALA A 101 -9.34 4.64 0.67
N HIS A 102 -9.45 5.84 1.24
CA HIS A 102 -8.54 6.33 2.24
C HIS A 102 -8.60 5.51 3.54
N GLU A 103 -9.80 5.26 4.06
CA GLU A 103 -10.01 4.42 5.24
C GLU A 103 -9.52 2.99 5.01
N GLU A 104 -9.81 2.42 3.85
CA GLU A 104 -9.37 1.06 3.51
C GLU A 104 -7.84 0.97 3.32
N ALA A 105 -7.20 2.01 2.78
CA ALA A 105 -5.75 2.08 2.64
C ALA A 105 -5.07 2.14 4.02
N LEU A 106 -5.61 2.90 4.97
CA LEU A 106 -5.12 2.97 6.36
C LEU A 106 -5.21 1.62 7.06
N GLU A 107 -6.32 0.91 6.88
CA GLU A 107 -6.51 -0.42 7.45
C GLU A 107 -5.52 -1.44 6.87
N LEU A 108 -5.26 -1.38 5.55
CA LEU A 108 -4.27 -2.24 4.91
C LEU A 108 -2.85 -1.88 5.36
N SER A 109 -2.50 -0.59 5.41
CA SER A 109 -1.15 -0.14 5.77
C SER A 109 -0.76 -0.59 7.18
N GLY A 110 -1.72 -0.67 8.10
CA GLY A 110 -1.51 -1.23 9.43
C GLY A 110 -1.07 -2.71 9.40
N TRP A 111 -1.65 -3.52 8.50
CA TRP A 111 -1.22 -4.92 8.32
C TRP A 111 0.12 -5.05 7.61
N LEU A 112 0.37 -4.24 6.57
CA LEU A 112 1.67 -4.21 5.87
C LEU A 112 2.80 -3.88 6.84
N LYS A 113 2.62 -2.83 7.66
CA LYS A 113 3.57 -2.47 8.72
C LYS A 113 3.86 -3.63 9.67
N ARG A 114 2.82 -4.26 10.22
CA ARG A 114 2.98 -5.37 11.20
C ARG A 114 3.77 -6.53 10.61
N PHE A 115 3.48 -6.92 9.37
CA PHE A 115 4.19 -8.03 8.72
C PHE A 115 5.61 -7.64 8.30
N ALA A 116 5.83 -6.41 7.82
CA ALA A 116 7.17 -5.93 7.54
C ALA A 116 8.05 -5.91 8.80
N ASP A 117 7.53 -5.40 9.92
CA ASP A 117 8.23 -5.42 11.22
C ASP A 117 8.54 -6.87 11.67
N ALA A 118 7.62 -7.81 11.48
CA ALA A 118 7.77 -9.19 11.93
C ALA A 118 8.68 -10.06 11.05
N LEU A 119 8.70 -9.84 9.72
CA LEU A 119 9.32 -10.75 8.75
C LEU A 119 10.60 -10.22 8.13
N MET A 120 10.82 -8.91 8.11
CA MET A 120 11.98 -8.29 7.44
C MET A 120 12.95 -7.61 8.40
N GLY A 121 12.64 -7.60 9.70
CA GLY A 121 13.44 -6.93 10.72
C GLY A 121 13.49 -5.41 10.57
N ARG A 122 14.06 -4.75 11.57
CA ARG A 122 14.56 -3.39 11.44
C ARG A 122 16.06 -3.50 11.27
N GLU A 123 16.64 -2.81 10.29
CA GLU A 123 18.09 -2.57 10.34
C GLU A 123 18.36 -1.88 11.68
N GLU A 124 19.08 -2.55 12.58
CA GLU A 124 19.75 -1.86 13.68
C GLU A 124 20.69 -0.85 13.02
N GLN A 125 20.36 0.43 13.13
CA GLN A 125 21.31 1.48 12.77
C GLN A 125 22.51 1.36 13.73
N PRO A 126 23.75 1.34 13.23
CA PRO A 126 24.95 1.36 14.07
C PRO A 126 25.06 2.64 14.89
#